data_AF-A0A6L4Z8I4-F1
#
_entry.id   AF-A0A6L4Z8I4-F1
#
_cell.length_a   1.000
_cell.length_b   1.000
_cell.length_c   1.000
_cell.angle_alpha   90.00
_cell.angle_beta   90.00
_cell.angle_gamma   90.00
#
_symmetry.space_group_name_H-M   'P 1'
#
loop_
_entity.id
_entity.type
_entity.pdbx_description
1 polymer ?
#
loop_
_entity_poly.entity_id
_entity_poly.type
_entity_poly.pdbx_seq_one_letter_code
_entity_poly.pdbx_strand_id
1 'polypeptide(L)'
;MKKIIIACILMATISGLKAQDKVLPPFPEIPVKQPLNSVEMGDWKTFPEMILDIPIAEGPFEPTWESIEKNYPGEPAWLREAKFGIWVHFGPQSAGESGDWYARNLYKPGKAYDNHLKRYGHPSEAGHKEVLRDWNPAKLDPEKLTKIYEDAGARFMMIQGVHHDNYDLWNSKYHPWNSVNIGPKRDLLGEWAKACRANGMHYGVTFHHEYTWWWWQTAFGSDKEGDKAGEPYDGNLTLADGKGKWWEGYDPRLLYGIDLREYKGVTKAAESGWSPPPAGIFTNHLEYAKWYTTQWALRMMDVVENYDPDFIYTDGTVQGPFTGDGTGTGIKADAMPRVMADYYNRTLKKRGEVNTFSIVKFRHKTNGT
;
A
#
# COMPACT_ATOMS: atom_id res chain seq x y z
N MET A 1 46.87 -42.92 -22.54
CA MET A 1 46.10 -42.77 -21.27
C MET A 1 45.62 -41.33 -21.15
N LYS A 2 44.39 -41.04 -21.58
CA LYS A 2 43.76 -39.70 -21.44
C LYS A 2 42.94 -39.71 -20.15
N LYS A 3 43.23 -38.79 -19.22
CA LYS A 3 42.46 -38.57 -18.00
C LYS A 3 41.20 -37.77 -18.34
N ILE A 4 40.04 -38.34 -18.03
CA ILE A 4 38.73 -37.67 -18.09
C ILE A 4 38.58 -36.87 -16.80
N ILE A 5 38.41 -35.56 -16.93
CA ILE A 5 38.00 -34.67 -15.83
C ILE A 5 36.47 -34.59 -15.90
N ILE A 6 35.80 -35.13 -14.88
CA ILE A 6 34.35 -35.00 -14.69
C ILE A 6 34.12 -33.65 -14.03
N ALA A 7 33.48 -32.73 -14.75
CA ALA A 7 32.98 -31.48 -14.19
C ALA A 7 31.63 -31.75 -13.51
N CYS A 8 31.58 -31.63 -12.19
CA CYS A 8 30.33 -31.60 -11.43
C CYS A 8 29.62 -30.27 -11.71
N ILE A 9 28.56 -30.31 -12.52
CA ILE A 9 27.61 -29.21 -12.66
C ILE A 9 26.70 -29.25 -11.44
N LEU A 10 26.87 -28.28 -10.53
CA LEU A 10 25.92 -28.01 -9.46
C LEU A 10 24.68 -27.38 -10.12
N MET A 11 23.64 -28.18 -10.36
CA MET A 11 22.32 -27.63 -10.69
C MET A 11 21.77 -26.95 -9.44
N ALA A 12 21.84 -25.62 -9.40
CA ALA A 12 21.03 -24.83 -8.50
C ALA A 12 19.56 -25.04 -8.90
N THR A 13 18.83 -25.82 -8.12
CA THR A 13 17.39 -25.96 -8.24
C THR A 13 16.76 -24.60 -7.93
N ILE A 14 16.24 -23.93 -8.95
CA ILE A 14 15.29 -22.85 -8.78
C ILE A 14 14.08 -23.46 -8.08
N SER A 15 13.96 -23.28 -6.77
CA SER A 15 12.77 -23.66 -6.04
C SER A 15 11.61 -22.83 -6.59
N GLY A 16 10.69 -23.49 -7.28
CA GLY A 16 9.44 -22.88 -7.71
C GLY A 16 8.77 -22.21 -6.51
N LEU A 17 8.43 -20.93 -6.67
CA LEU A 17 7.57 -20.19 -5.75
C LEU A 17 6.28 -20.99 -5.58
N LYS A 18 6.17 -21.76 -4.49
CA LYS A 18 4.87 -22.25 -4.04
C LYS A 18 4.03 -21.03 -3.70
N ALA A 19 2.83 -20.93 -4.26
CA ALA A 19 1.85 -19.95 -3.83
C ALA A 19 1.68 -20.09 -2.31
N GLN A 20 2.01 -19.04 -1.57
CA GLN A 20 1.81 -19.01 -0.13
C GLN A 20 0.31 -19.05 0.13
N ASP A 21 -0.15 -19.90 1.04
CA ASP A 21 -1.56 -19.93 1.43
C ASP A 21 -1.96 -18.52 1.93
N LYS A 22 -2.88 -17.87 1.22
CA LYS A 22 -3.30 -16.49 1.50
C LYS A 22 -4.07 -16.48 2.82
N VAL A 23 -3.57 -15.76 3.82
CA VAL A 23 -4.16 -15.66 5.18
C VAL A 23 -4.95 -14.36 5.29
N LEU A 24 -5.88 -14.16 4.36
CA LEU A 24 -6.76 -12.99 4.40
C LEU A 24 -7.76 -13.16 5.55
N PRO A 25 -7.89 -12.20 6.47
CA PRO A 25 -9.05 -12.15 7.34
C PRO A 25 -10.30 -12.03 6.45
N PRO A 26 -11.38 -12.74 6.79
CA PRO A 26 -12.60 -12.72 5.97
C PRO A 26 -13.10 -11.28 5.83
N PHE A 27 -13.48 -10.91 4.61
CA PHE A 27 -14.08 -9.60 4.36
C PHE A 27 -15.39 -9.50 5.17
N PRO A 28 -15.56 -8.46 6.00
CA PRO A 28 -16.70 -8.39 6.91
C PRO A 28 -18.00 -8.13 6.15
N GLU A 29 -19.11 -8.47 6.80
CA GLU A 29 -20.42 -8.03 6.33
C GLU A 29 -20.50 -6.50 6.36
N ILE A 30 -21.04 -5.92 5.29
CA ILE A 30 -21.21 -4.48 5.16
C ILE A 30 -22.67 -4.15 5.45
N PRO A 31 -22.96 -3.18 6.34
CA PRO A 31 -24.32 -2.75 6.60
C PRO A 31 -25.05 -2.30 5.33
N VAL A 32 -26.37 -2.27 5.41
CA VAL A 32 -27.19 -1.71 4.33
C VAL A 32 -26.84 -0.23 4.13
N LYS A 33 -26.41 0.08 2.91
CA LYS A 33 -26.02 1.43 2.47
C LYS A 33 -27.13 2.45 2.77
N GLN A 34 -26.75 3.55 3.42
CA GLN A 34 -27.62 4.70 3.63
C GLN A 34 -27.52 5.71 2.46
N PRO A 35 -28.48 6.65 2.33
CA PRO A 35 -28.41 7.71 1.33
C PRO A 35 -27.11 8.53 1.42
N LEU A 36 -26.70 9.12 0.30
CA LEU A 36 -25.49 9.95 0.25
C LEU A 36 -25.58 11.12 1.24
N ASN A 37 -24.50 11.35 1.99
CA ASN A 37 -24.40 12.41 3.00
C ASN A 37 -25.53 12.42 4.05
N SER A 38 -26.12 11.27 4.39
CA SER A 38 -27.15 11.17 5.44
C SER A 38 -26.62 10.83 6.82
N VAL A 39 -25.39 10.32 6.93
CA VAL A 39 -24.80 9.81 8.17
C VAL A 39 -23.76 10.79 8.71
N GLU A 40 -23.85 11.13 9.99
CA GLU A 40 -22.80 11.87 10.69
C GLU A 40 -21.64 10.94 11.05
N MET A 41 -20.41 11.43 10.98
CA MET A 41 -19.27 10.69 11.52
C MET A 41 -19.26 10.76 13.05
N GLY A 42 -18.80 9.68 13.69
CA GLY A 42 -18.56 9.67 15.13
C GLY A 42 -17.43 10.61 15.53
N ASP A 43 -17.46 11.10 16.77
CA ASP A 43 -16.42 11.98 17.29
C ASP A 43 -15.14 11.19 17.63
N TRP A 44 -14.08 11.45 16.88
CA TRP A 44 -12.78 10.80 17.05
C TRP A 44 -12.09 11.16 18.36
N LYS A 45 -12.41 12.31 18.97
CA LYS A 45 -11.78 12.76 20.21
C LYS A 45 -12.21 11.92 21.39
N THR A 46 -13.47 11.48 21.39
CA THR A 46 -14.08 10.67 22.44
C THR A 46 -14.10 9.18 22.13
N PHE A 47 -13.89 8.79 20.87
CA PHE A 47 -13.79 7.39 20.49
C PHE A 47 -12.56 6.71 21.13
N PRO A 48 -12.74 5.57 21.80
CA PRO A 48 -11.63 4.82 22.39
C PRO A 48 -10.71 4.28 21.29
N GLU A 49 -9.40 4.30 21.52
CA GLU A 49 -8.47 3.68 20.57
C GLU A 49 -8.73 2.18 20.50
N MET A 50 -8.92 1.68 19.29
CA MET A 50 -9.10 0.26 19.03
C MET A 50 -7.75 -0.44 19.07
N ILE A 51 -7.66 -1.48 19.90
CA ILE A 51 -6.48 -2.34 20.00
C ILE A 51 -6.64 -3.49 19.02
N LEU A 52 -5.73 -3.58 18.04
CA LEU A 52 -5.75 -4.64 17.05
C LEU A 52 -5.18 -5.95 17.61
N ASP A 53 -5.82 -7.07 17.29
CA ASP A 53 -5.34 -8.41 17.66
C ASP A 53 -4.41 -8.96 16.57
N ILE A 54 -3.22 -8.35 16.45
CA ILE A 54 -2.15 -8.84 15.56
C ILE A 54 -0.93 -9.14 16.43
N PRO A 55 -0.39 -10.37 16.37
CA PRO A 55 0.81 -10.72 17.11
C PRO A 55 2.02 -9.95 16.56
N ILE A 56 2.89 -9.49 17.46
CA ILE A 56 4.17 -8.87 17.12
C ILE A 56 5.32 -9.78 17.56
N ALA A 57 6.48 -9.63 16.93
CA ALA A 57 7.69 -10.31 17.39
C ALA A 57 8.03 -9.94 18.85
N GLU A 58 8.55 -10.92 19.60
CA GLU A 58 9.02 -10.70 20.98
C GLU A 58 10.19 -9.72 21.03
N GLY A 59 10.17 -8.82 22.01
CA GLY A 59 11.25 -7.87 22.26
C GLY A 59 10.80 -6.72 23.17
N PRO A 60 11.65 -5.70 23.39
CA PRO A 60 11.38 -4.61 24.33
C PRO A 60 10.40 -3.56 23.81
N PHE A 61 10.07 -3.58 22.51
CA PHE A 61 9.13 -2.64 21.91
C PHE A 61 7.70 -3.18 22.05
N GLU A 62 6.87 -2.47 22.81
CA GLU A 62 5.43 -2.72 22.93
C GLU A 62 4.66 -1.88 21.90
N PRO A 63 3.43 -2.25 21.51
CA PRO A 63 2.66 -1.57 20.46
C PRO A 63 2.04 -0.24 20.97
N THR A 64 2.83 0.59 21.64
CA THR A 64 2.45 1.93 22.11
C THR A 64 3.52 2.93 21.74
N TRP A 65 3.10 4.17 21.45
CA TRP A 65 4.04 5.26 21.16
C TRP A 65 5.06 5.49 22.28
N GLU A 66 4.62 5.39 23.54
CA GLU A 66 5.48 5.56 24.70
C GLU A 66 6.60 4.50 24.75
N SER A 67 6.27 3.23 24.51
CA SER A 67 7.27 2.16 24.49
C SER A 67 8.23 2.31 23.31
N ILE A 68 7.73 2.67 22.13
CA ILE A 68 8.56 2.89 20.95
C ILE A 68 9.56 4.03 21.18
N GLU A 69 9.09 5.18 21.65
CA GLU A 69 9.93 6.35 21.91
C GLU A 69 10.97 6.09 23.00
N LYS A 70 10.59 5.33 24.04
CA LYS A 70 11.48 4.97 25.15
C LYS A 70 12.61 4.02 24.74
N ASN A 71 12.32 3.05 23.87
CA ASN A 71 13.24 1.97 23.54
C ASN A 71 14.04 2.21 22.25
N TYR A 72 13.65 3.18 21.42
CA TYR A 72 14.33 3.46 20.15
C TYR A 72 15.74 4.03 20.40
N PRO A 73 16.81 3.42 19.85
CA PRO A 73 18.18 3.80 20.18
C PRO A 73 18.65 5.12 19.52
N GLY A 74 17.84 5.71 18.64
CA GLY A 74 18.15 6.95 17.92
C GLY A 74 18.46 6.73 16.44
N GLU A 75 18.90 7.79 15.76
CA GLU A 75 19.28 7.78 14.34
C GLU A 75 20.36 6.72 14.05
N PRO A 76 20.15 5.77 13.11
CA PRO A 76 21.19 4.82 12.73
C PRO A 76 22.39 5.53 12.09
N ALA A 77 23.61 5.14 12.46
CA ALA A 77 24.84 5.79 11.98
C ALA A 77 24.94 5.84 10.44
N TRP A 78 24.51 4.77 9.76
CA TRP A 78 24.53 4.68 8.31
C TRP A 78 23.67 5.76 7.64
N LEU A 79 22.54 6.17 8.24
CA LEU A 79 21.67 7.20 7.67
C LEU A 79 22.40 8.54 7.64
N ARG A 80 23.10 8.85 8.74
CA ARG A 80 23.92 10.05 8.84
C ARG A 80 25.08 10.02 7.85
N GLU A 81 25.64 8.86 7.52
CA GLU A 81 26.69 8.72 6.50
C GLU A 81 26.15 8.79 5.08
N ALA A 82 24.94 8.28 4.85
CA ALA A 82 24.36 8.13 3.53
C ALA A 82 24.07 9.48 2.86
N LYS A 83 23.55 10.48 3.61
CA LYS A 83 23.22 11.87 3.20
C LYS A 83 22.20 12.04 2.07
N PHE A 84 22.29 11.23 1.03
CA PHE A 84 21.54 11.35 -0.21
C PHE A 84 20.98 9.99 -0.63
N GLY A 85 19.71 10.00 -1.00
CA GLY A 85 19.00 8.85 -1.52
C GLY A 85 17.99 9.27 -2.58
N ILE A 86 17.52 8.29 -3.35
CA ILE A 86 16.57 8.49 -4.45
C ILE A 86 15.28 7.74 -4.15
N TRP A 87 14.14 8.41 -4.36
CA TRP A 87 12.83 7.77 -4.33
C TRP A 87 12.33 7.47 -5.75
N VAL A 88 12.03 6.20 -5.99
CA VAL A 88 11.34 5.73 -7.20
C VAL A 88 9.84 5.60 -6.92
N HIS A 89 9.07 6.63 -7.29
CA HIS A 89 7.61 6.61 -7.20
C HIS A 89 7.02 5.97 -8.47
N PHE A 90 6.90 4.65 -8.45
CA PHE A 90 6.60 3.85 -9.64
C PHE A 90 5.55 2.78 -9.35
N GLY A 91 4.59 2.62 -10.26
CA GLY A 91 3.45 1.71 -10.14
C GLY A 91 2.50 1.86 -11.33
N PRO A 92 1.36 1.14 -11.35
CA PRO A 92 0.42 1.15 -12.49
C PRO A 92 -0.19 2.52 -12.77
N GLN A 93 -0.27 3.41 -11.79
CA GLN A 93 -0.63 4.82 -12.01
C GLN A 93 0.20 5.55 -13.07
N SER A 94 1.45 5.12 -13.29
CA SER A 94 2.31 5.68 -14.36
C SER A 94 1.76 5.43 -15.76
N ALA A 95 0.94 4.39 -15.95
CA ALA A 95 0.34 4.04 -17.24
C ALA A 95 -0.59 5.12 -17.80
N GLY A 96 -1.15 5.95 -16.92
CA GLY A 96 -2.07 7.01 -17.28
C GLY A 96 -1.42 8.32 -17.74
N GLU A 97 -0.10 8.47 -17.56
CA GLU A 97 0.65 9.69 -17.94
C GLU A 97 0.01 11.00 -17.42
N SER A 98 -0.60 10.92 -16.23
CA SER A 98 -1.48 11.96 -15.68
C SER A 98 -1.18 12.28 -14.21
N GLY A 99 0.07 12.13 -13.79
CA GLY A 99 0.50 12.29 -12.40
C GLY A 99 0.31 11.00 -11.57
N ASP A 100 0.82 11.04 -10.35
CA ASP A 100 0.76 9.96 -9.36
C ASP A 100 -0.67 9.65 -8.90
N TRP A 101 -1.60 10.59 -9.02
CA TRP A 101 -3.01 10.41 -8.63
C TRP A 101 -3.92 9.99 -9.79
N TYR A 102 -3.36 9.45 -10.87
CA TYR A 102 -4.11 9.01 -12.05
C TYR A 102 -5.31 8.13 -11.69
N ALA A 103 -5.10 7.12 -10.83
CA ALA A 103 -6.12 6.12 -10.60
C ALA A 103 -7.37 6.63 -9.84
N ARG A 104 -7.25 7.71 -9.05
CA ARG A 104 -8.41 8.44 -8.48
C ARG A 104 -9.05 9.37 -9.50
N ASN A 105 -8.20 10.06 -10.26
CA ASN A 105 -8.64 11.10 -11.19
C ASN A 105 -9.21 10.53 -12.49
N LEU A 106 -9.02 9.23 -12.78
CA LEU A 106 -9.62 8.61 -13.97
C LEU A 106 -11.15 8.49 -13.89
N TYR A 107 -11.75 8.65 -12.70
CA TYR A 107 -13.19 8.62 -12.47
C TYR A 107 -13.82 10.03 -12.34
N LYS A 108 -13.05 11.07 -12.68
CA LYS A 108 -13.48 12.47 -12.60
C LYS A 108 -13.15 13.20 -13.89
N PRO A 109 -14.02 14.08 -14.40
CA PRO A 109 -13.69 14.90 -15.56
C PRO A 109 -12.34 15.63 -15.41
N GLY A 110 -11.49 15.52 -16.43
CA GLY A 110 -10.16 16.12 -16.45
C GLY A 110 -9.13 15.27 -17.18
N LYS A 111 -7.86 15.71 -17.14
CA LYS A 111 -6.76 15.10 -17.93
C LYS A 111 -6.64 13.58 -17.77
N ALA A 112 -6.75 13.08 -16.54
CA ALA A 112 -6.66 11.65 -16.26
C ALA A 112 -7.79 10.86 -16.91
N TYR A 113 -9.03 11.33 -16.78
CA TYR A 113 -10.20 10.74 -17.42
C TYR A 113 -10.08 10.79 -18.95
N ASP A 114 -9.70 11.93 -19.54
CA ASP A 114 -9.52 12.07 -20.99
C ASP A 114 -8.45 11.11 -21.55
N ASN A 115 -7.34 10.96 -20.82
CA ASN A 115 -6.29 10.02 -21.18
C ASN A 115 -6.74 8.56 -21.02
N HIS A 116 -7.55 8.28 -20.00
CA HIS A 116 -8.13 6.96 -19.77
C HIS A 116 -9.10 6.59 -20.90
N LEU A 117 -10.02 7.48 -21.28
CA LEU A 117 -10.93 7.28 -22.41
C LEU A 117 -10.20 6.92 -23.70
N LYS A 118 -9.12 7.66 -24.03
CA LYS A 118 -8.34 7.42 -25.25
C LYS A 118 -7.63 6.07 -25.27
N ARG A 119 -7.23 5.55 -24.10
CA ARG A 119 -6.36 4.39 -23.97
C ARG A 119 -7.10 3.10 -23.63
N TYR A 120 -8.08 3.18 -22.75
CA TYR A 120 -8.78 2.04 -22.17
C TYR A 120 -10.28 2.03 -22.50
N GLY A 121 -10.87 3.20 -22.74
CA GLY A 121 -12.31 3.37 -22.93
C GLY A 121 -12.98 3.95 -21.70
N HIS A 122 -14.31 3.83 -21.63
CA HIS A 122 -15.11 4.45 -20.58
C HIS A 122 -14.89 3.76 -19.22
N PRO A 123 -14.73 4.50 -18.09
CA PRO A 123 -14.49 3.89 -16.77
C PRO A 123 -15.58 2.94 -16.26
N SER A 124 -16.81 3.00 -16.80
CA SER A 124 -17.87 2.01 -16.49
C SER A 124 -17.64 0.65 -17.17
N GLU A 125 -16.82 0.59 -18.21
CA GLU A 125 -16.55 -0.62 -19.00
C GLU A 125 -15.13 -1.14 -18.76
N ALA A 126 -14.15 -0.23 -18.71
CA ALA A 126 -12.76 -0.50 -18.39
C ALA A 126 -12.32 0.54 -17.36
N GLY A 127 -12.11 0.13 -16.11
CA GLY A 127 -11.69 1.00 -15.02
C GLY A 127 -10.25 0.71 -14.60
N HIS A 128 -9.89 1.01 -13.35
CA HIS A 128 -8.51 0.82 -12.88
C HIS A 128 -8.06 -0.64 -12.91
N LYS A 129 -8.95 -1.61 -12.66
CA LYS A 129 -8.62 -3.04 -12.73
C LYS A 129 -8.10 -3.45 -14.12
N GLU A 130 -8.59 -2.86 -15.20
CA GLU A 130 -8.05 -3.08 -16.55
C GLU A 130 -6.66 -2.45 -16.71
N VAL A 131 -6.42 -1.28 -16.10
CA VAL A 131 -5.07 -0.69 -16.04
C VAL A 131 -4.11 -1.66 -15.36
N LEU A 132 -4.50 -2.28 -14.24
CA LEU A 132 -3.68 -3.26 -13.52
C LEU A 132 -3.39 -4.51 -14.37
N ARG A 133 -4.39 -5.02 -15.10
CA ARG A 133 -4.24 -6.18 -15.99
C ARG A 133 -3.22 -5.90 -17.10
N ASP A 134 -3.29 -4.72 -17.70
CA ASP A 134 -2.52 -4.38 -18.90
C ASP A 134 -1.16 -3.75 -18.58
N TRP A 135 -0.97 -3.25 -17.35
CA TRP A 135 0.28 -2.64 -16.95
C TRP A 135 1.41 -3.67 -16.91
N ASN A 136 2.38 -3.47 -17.81
CA ASN A 136 3.56 -4.32 -17.92
C ASN A 136 4.80 -3.48 -18.28
N PRO A 137 5.67 -3.14 -17.31
CA PRO A 137 6.88 -2.39 -17.58
C PRO A 137 8.01 -3.31 -18.06
N ALA A 138 7.86 -3.86 -19.27
CA ALA A 138 8.76 -4.86 -19.84
C ALA A 138 10.23 -4.40 -19.99
N LYS A 139 10.48 -3.09 -20.01
CA LYS A 139 11.83 -2.50 -20.10
C LYS A 139 12.42 -2.10 -18.74
N LEU A 140 11.68 -2.29 -17.65
CA LEU A 140 12.18 -1.98 -16.31
C LEU A 140 13.29 -2.95 -15.91
N ASP A 141 14.44 -2.38 -15.56
CA ASP A 141 15.62 -3.09 -15.08
C ASP A 141 16.09 -2.43 -13.77
N PRO A 142 15.64 -2.96 -12.61
CA PRO A 142 16.02 -2.44 -11.29
C PRO A 142 17.53 -2.46 -11.05
N GLU A 143 18.25 -3.49 -11.51
CA GLU A 143 19.70 -3.62 -11.32
C GLU A 143 20.44 -2.49 -12.03
N LYS A 144 20.11 -2.25 -13.30
CA LYS A 144 20.72 -1.16 -14.08
C LYS A 144 20.41 0.21 -13.49
N LEU A 145 19.16 0.44 -13.06
CA LEU A 145 18.75 1.72 -12.49
C LEU A 145 19.41 1.96 -11.12
N THR A 146 19.43 0.96 -10.24
CA THR A 146 20.14 1.06 -8.95
C THR A 146 21.62 1.37 -9.16
N LYS A 147 22.28 0.75 -10.15
CA LYS A 147 23.69 1.08 -10.44
C LYS A 147 23.87 2.53 -10.87
N ILE A 148 23.00 3.05 -11.75
CA ILE A 148 23.01 4.46 -12.16
C ILE A 148 22.83 5.39 -10.95
N TYR A 149 21.94 5.04 -10.02
CA TYR A 149 21.67 5.83 -8.82
C TYR A 149 22.85 5.82 -7.84
N GLU A 150 23.49 4.66 -7.66
CA GLU A 150 24.70 4.50 -6.86
C GLU A 150 25.86 5.33 -7.44
N ASP A 151 26.09 5.24 -8.77
CA ASP A 151 27.10 6.01 -9.49
C ASP A 151 26.84 7.53 -9.40
N ALA A 152 25.57 7.95 -9.32
CA ALA A 152 25.16 9.32 -9.08
C ALA A 152 25.35 9.78 -7.61
N GLY A 153 25.82 8.89 -6.72
CA GLY A 153 26.15 9.18 -5.33
C GLY A 153 25.05 8.83 -4.33
N ALA A 154 23.92 8.25 -4.75
CA ALA A 154 22.90 7.79 -3.81
C ALA A 154 23.44 6.66 -2.94
N ARG A 155 23.06 6.65 -1.66
CA ARG A 155 23.46 5.60 -0.70
C ARG A 155 22.27 4.86 -0.11
N PHE A 156 21.07 5.37 -0.33
CA PHE A 156 19.84 4.63 -0.08
C PHE A 156 18.79 4.87 -1.17
N MET A 157 17.86 3.93 -1.30
CA MET A 157 16.68 4.07 -2.15
C MET A 157 15.39 4.03 -1.33
N MET A 158 14.39 4.82 -1.74
CA MET A 158 13.00 4.63 -1.32
C MET A 158 12.26 3.93 -2.45
N ILE A 159 11.65 2.80 -2.15
CA ILE A 159 10.95 1.95 -3.10
C ILE A 159 9.46 1.99 -2.73
N GLN A 160 8.61 2.28 -3.71
CA GLN A 160 7.16 2.19 -3.50
C GLN A 160 6.78 0.72 -3.26
N GLY A 161 6.23 0.41 -2.08
CA GLY A 161 5.60 -0.89 -1.84
C GLY A 161 4.16 -0.89 -2.37
N VAL A 162 3.39 0.11 -1.95
CA VAL A 162 1.99 0.31 -2.36
C VAL A 162 1.62 1.79 -2.29
N HIS A 163 0.93 2.29 -3.31
CA HIS A 163 0.42 3.66 -3.34
C HIS A 163 -1.06 3.74 -2.87
N HIS A 164 -1.73 4.88 -3.06
CA HIS A 164 -3.15 5.04 -2.70
C HIS A 164 -4.09 4.19 -3.56
N ASP A 165 -3.63 3.72 -4.71
CA ASP A 165 -4.36 2.83 -5.62
C ASP A 165 -4.50 1.40 -5.09
N ASN A 166 -3.89 1.10 -3.94
CA ASN A 166 -4.05 -0.15 -3.22
C ASN A 166 -3.65 -1.37 -4.05
N TYR A 167 -2.56 -1.28 -4.79
CA TYR A 167 -1.97 -2.38 -5.54
C TYR A 167 -0.54 -2.66 -5.07
N ASP A 168 -0.30 -3.89 -4.60
CA ASP A 168 0.99 -4.27 -4.00
C ASP A 168 2.03 -4.59 -5.07
N LEU A 169 3.21 -3.95 -4.97
CA LEU A 169 4.33 -4.18 -5.89
C LEU A 169 5.24 -5.35 -5.46
N TRP A 170 4.73 -6.23 -4.59
CA TRP A 170 5.40 -7.45 -4.14
C TRP A 170 4.48 -8.66 -4.19
N ASN A 171 5.00 -9.86 -3.93
CA ASN A 171 4.18 -11.07 -3.80
C ASN A 171 3.40 -11.09 -2.47
N SER A 172 2.40 -10.23 -2.34
CA SER A 172 1.67 -10.01 -1.09
C SER A 172 0.89 -11.23 -0.63
N LYS A 173 1.16 -11.67 0.61
CA LYS A 173 0.43 -12.73 1.29
C LYS A 173 -1.01 -12.31 1.65
N TYR A 174 -1.19 -11.01 1.89
CA TYR A 174 -2.43 -10.41 2.42
C TYR A 174 -3.16 -9.55 1.39
N HIS A 175 -2.76 -9.57 0.12
CA HIS A 175 -3.49 -8.82 -0.91
C HIS A 175 -3.40 -9.51 -2.27
N PRO A 176 -4.52 -10.01 -2.83
CA PRO A 176 -4.48 -10.70 -4.11
C PRO A 176 -4.24 -9.74 -5.28
N TRP A 177 -4.58 -8.44 -5.14
CA TRP A 177 -4.32 -7.42 -6.16
C TRP A 177 -2.87 -6.94 -6.06
N ASN A 178 -1.97 -7.71 -6.66
CA ASN A 178 -0.54 -7.44 -6.61
C ASN A 178 0.17 -7.76 -7.94
N SER A 179 1.38 -7.25 -8.10
CA SER A 179 2.22 -7.34 -9.31
C SER A 179 2.62 -8.75 -9.75
N VAL A 180 2.58 -9.72 -8.84
CA VAL A 180 2.82 -11.13 -9.17
C VAL A 180 1.54 -11.79 -9.70
N ASN A 181 0.39 -11.48 -9.10
CA ASN A 181 -0.89 -12.09 -9.45
C ASN A 181 -1.55 -11.46 -10.68
N ILE A 182 -1.43 -10.15 -10.89
CA ILE A 182 -2.10 -9.39 -11.95
C ILE A 182 -1.09 -8.48 -12.63
N GLY A 183 -1.13 -8.35 -13.95
CA GLY A 183 -0.22 -7.48 -14.70
C GLY A 183 1.14 -8.14 -14.96
N PRO A 184 2.26 -7.58 -14.48
CA PRO A 184 3.60 -7.90 -14.97
C PRO A 184 4.15 -9.27 -14.57
N LYS A 185 3.51 -9.97 -13.61
CA LYS A 185 3.96 -11.26 -13.06
C LYS A 185 5.37 -11.19 -12.49
N ARG A 186 5.68 -10.10 -11.80
CA ARG A 186 6.99 -9.78 -11.25
C ARG A 186 6.87 -9.35 -9.80
N ASP A 187 7.81 -9.80 -8.98
CA ASP A 187 8.00 -9.29 -7.62
C ASP A 187 8.90 -8.06 -7.69
N LEU A 188 8.29 -6.91 -7.99
CA LEU A 188 9.04 -5.68 -8.29
C LEU A 188 9.79 -5.16 -7.06
N LEU A 189 9.20 -5.24 -5.87
CA LEU A 189 9.87 -4.91 -4.62
C LEU A 189 11.08 -5.81 -4.38
N GLY A 190 10.94 -7.12 -4.59
CA GLY A 190 12.04 -8.08 -4.46
C GLY A 190 13.19 -7.81 -5.43
N GLU A 191 12.88 -7.44 -6.68
CA GLU A 191 13.88 -7.08 -7.67
C GLU A 191 14.68 -5.83 -7.27
N TRP A 192 14.00 -4.77 -6.80
CA TRP A 192 14.67 -3.57 -6.29
C TRP A 192 15.50 -3.85 -5.02
N ALA A 193 14.94 -4.58 -4.06
CA ALA A 193 15.64 -4.95 -2.83
C ALA A 193 16.92 -5.73 -3.14
N LYS A 194 16.85 -6.71 -4.04
CA LYS A 194 18.01 -7.48 -4.51
C LYS A 194 19.05 -6.57 -5.17
N ALA A 195 18.63 -5.65 -6.03
CA ALA A 195 19.53 -4.71 -6.71
C ALA A 195 20.25 -3.79 -5.71
N CYS A 196 19.54 -3.23 -4.72
CA CYS A 196 20.13 -2.40 -3.67
C CYS A 196 21.17 -3.18 -2.87
N ARG A 197 20.84 -4.39 -2.40
CA ARG A 197 21.77 -5.23 -1.63
C ARG A 197 23.01 -5.61 -2.44
N ALA A 198 22.86 -5.92 -3.73
CA ALA A 198 23.98 -6.25 -4.63
C ALA A 198 24.95 -5.07 -4.83
N ASN A 199 24.48 -3.83 -4.69
CA ASN A 199 25.28 -2.61 -4.83
C ASN A 199 25.68 -1.99 -3.47
N GLY A 200 25.44 -2.68 -2.35
CA GLY A 200 25.75 -2.16 -1.01
C GLY A 200 24.94 -0.91 -0.63
N MET A 201 23.80 -0.68 -1.29
CA MET A 201 22.89 0.42 -0.96
C MET A 201 21.88 -0.01 0.09
N HIS A 202 21.56 0.90 1.00
CA HIS A 202 20.40 0.76 1.88
C HIS A 202 19.10 0.96 1.09
N TYR A 203 17.98 0.46 1.60
CA TYR A 203 16.68 0.82 1.06
C TYR A 203 15.59 0.84 2.11
N GLY A 204 14.53 1.56 1.79
CA GLY A 204 13.29 1.53 2.53
C GLY A 204 12.08 1.40 1.63
N VAL A 205 10.97 1.01 2.25
CA VAL A 205 9.71 0.75 1.55
C VAL A 205 8.66 1.75 2.00
N THR A 206 7.97 2.35 1.03
CA THR A 206 6.91 3.32 1.27
C THR A 206 5.53 2.70 1.12
N PHE A 207 4.64 3.04 2.07
CA PHE A 207 3.27 2.57 2.18
C PHE A 207 2.32 3.76 2.25
N HIS A 208 1.34 3.81 1.35
CA HIS A 208 0.43 4.95 1.25
C HIS A 208 -1.03 4.50 1.24
N HIS A 209 -1.29 3.22 1.54
CA HIS A 209 -2.60 2.61 1.47
C HIS A 209 -3.50 2.95 2.67
N GLU A 210 -3.09 3.82 3.59
CA GLU A 210 -4.01 4.39 4.59
C GLU A 210 -5.04 5.36 3.97
N TYR A 211 -4.81 5.81 2.72
CA TYR A 211 -5.68 6.74 2.00
C TYR A 211 -6.79 6.01 1.22
N THR A 212 -6.49 4.80 0.76
CA THR A 212 -7.29 3.98 -0.17
C THR A 212 -8.79 4.09 0.03
N TRP A 213 -9.27 3.85 1.25
CA TRP A 213 -10.71 3.74 1.54
C TRP A 213 -11.50 5.02 1.30
N TRP A 214 -10.88 6.21 1.37
CA TRP A 214 -11.53 7.46 0.98
C TRP A 214 -11.06 7.95 -0.39
N TRP A 215 -9.89 7.51 -0.84
CA TRP A 215 -9.32 7.86 -2.12
C TRP A 215 -10.11 7.25 -3.29
N TRP A 216 -10.64 6.04 -3.11
CA TRP A 216 -11.45 5.32 -4.10
C TRP A 216 -12.92 5.73 -4.21
N GLN A 217 -13.37 6.70 -3.41
CA GLN A 217 -14.80 7.05 -3.36
C GLN A 217 -15.35 7.57 -4.70
N THR A 218 -14.49 8.07 -5.60
CA THR A 218 -14.85 8.43 -6.98
C THR A 218 -15.18 7.20 -7.84
N ALA A 219 -14.56 6.04 -7.59
CA ALA A 219 -14.82 4.79 -8.32
C ALA A 219 -16.16 4.14 -7.98
N PHE A 220 -16.87 4.60 -6.95
CA PHE A 220 -18.26 4.21 -6.69
C PHE A 220 -19.25 5.12 -7.45
N GLY A 221 -18.76 6.14 -8.14
CA GLY A 221 -19.55 7.10 -8.90
C GLY A 221 -20.07 6.57 -10.24
N SER A 222 -20.47 7.54 -11.04
CA SER A 222 -20.88 7.44 -12.43
C SER A 222 -20.82 8.83 -13.03
N ASP A 223 -20.65 8.90 -14.34
CA ASP A 223 -20.76 10.16 -15.07
C ASP A 223 -22.13 10.81 -14.87
N LYS A 224 -22.14 12.14 -14.88
CA LYS A 224 -23.35 12.96 -14.70
C LYS A 224 -24.01 13.33 -16.03
N GLU A 225 -23.23 13.28 -17.12
CA GLU A 225 -23.62 13.73 -18.45
C GLU A 225 -23.03 12.78 -19.51
N GLY A 226 -23.50 12.88 -20.74
CA GLY A 226 -23.04 12.03 -21.86
C GLY A 226 -23.78 10.69 -21.96
N ASP A 227 -23.42 9.91 -22.98
CA ASP A 227 -24.13 8.66 -23.35
C ASP A 227 -24.04 7.56 -22.28
N LYS A 228 -23.08 7.69 -21.36
CA LYS A 228 -22.80 6.77 -20.25
C LYS A 228 -23.22 7.34 -18.89
N ALA A 229 -23.97 8.45 -18.88
CA ALA A 229 -24.46 9.07 -17.65
C ALA A 229 -25.25 8.07 -16.79
N GLY A 230 -24.91 8.01 -15.50
CA GLY A 230 -25.56 7.11 -14.56
C GLY A 230 -25.07 5.66 -14.58
N GLU A 231 -24.25 5.23 -15.55
CA GLU A 231 -23.65 3.90 -15.53
C GLU A 231 -22.63 3.78 -14.39
N PRO A 232 -22.79 2.83 -13.45
CA PRO A 232 -21.89 2.69 -12.32
C PRO A 232 -20.46 2.31 -12.74
N TYR A 233 -19.48 2.92 -12.07
CA TYR A 233 -18.08 2.54 -12.19
C TYR A 233 -17.76 1.26 -11.41
N ASP A 234 -16.56 0.74 -11.66
CA ASP A 234 -16.15 -0.59 -11.22
C ASP A 234 -15.88 -0.76 -9.73
N GLY A 235 -15.88 0.33 -8.94
CA GLY A 235 -15.98 0.25 -7.49
C GLY A 235 -17.29 -0.41 -7.02
N ASN A 236 -18.33 -0.40 -7.85
CA ASN A 236 -19.61 -1.04 -7.54
C ASN A 236 -19.64 -2.55 -7.87
N LEU A 237 -18.58 -3.11 -8.45
CA LEU A 237 -18.52 -4.54 -8.78
C LEU A 237 -18.29 -5.41 -7.54
N THR A 238 -18.85 -6.61 -7.57
CA THR A 238 -18.69 -7.63 -6.54
C THR A 238 -17.91 -8.82 -7.08
N LEU A 239 -17.49 -9.72 -6.18
CA LEU A 239 -16.88 -11.00 -6.58
C LEU A 239 -17.74 -11.80 -7.57
N ALA A 240 -19.08 -11.71 -7.47
CA ALA A 240 -19.99 -12.46 -8.32
C ALA A 240 -19.98 -11.97 -9.78
N ASP A 241 -19.77 -10.67 -10.00
CA ASP A 241 -19.73 -10.07 -11.34
C ASP A 241 -18.49 -10.52 -12.15
N GLY A 242 -17.51 -11.13 -11.47
CA GLY A 242 -16.27 -11.64 -12.06
C GLY A 242 -16.41 -13.01 -12.71
N LYS A 243 -17.52 -13.71 -12.51
CA LYS A 243 -17.71 -15.07 -13.04
C LYS A 243 -17.61 -15.07 -14.57
N GLY A 244 -16.71 -15.88 -15.12
CA GLY A 244 -16.42 -15.96 -16.55
C GLY A 244 -15.64 -14.77 -17.11
N LYS A 245 -15.11 -13.89 -16.26
CA LYS A 245 -14.25 -12.76 -16.64
C LYS A 245 -12.80 -13.05 -16.30
N TRP A 246 -11.87 -12.27 -16.85
CA TRP A 246 -10.43 -12.42 -16.61
C TRP A 246 -10.04 -12.30 -15.13
N TRP A 247 -10.87 -11.59 -14.35
CA TRP A 247 -10.69 -11.33 -12.93
C TRP A 247 -11.54 -12.27 -12.05
N GLU A 248 -12.04 -13.39 -12.57
CA GLU A 248 -12.75 -14.39 -11.77
C GLU A 248 -11.91 -14.81 -10.54
N GLY A 249 -12.51 -14.75 -9.36
CA GLY A 249 -11.84 -15.02 -8.09
C GLY A 249 -11.11 -13.82 -7.45
N TYR A 250 -11.06 -12.66 -8.13
CA TYR A 250 -10.50 -11.42 -7.57
C TYR A 250 -11.63 -10.47 -7.17
N ASP A 251 -11.90 -10.37 -5.86
CA ASP A 251 -12.94 -9.48 -5.35
C ASP A 251 -12.53 -7.99 -5.50
N PRO A 252 -13.25 -7.18 -6.29
CA PRO A 252 -12.94 -5.76 -6.48
C PRO A 252 -13.01 -4.95 -5.18
N ARG A 253 -13.75 -5.41 -4.17
CA ARG A 253 -13.81 -4.76 -2.85
C ARG A 253 -12.48 -4.78 -2.12
N LEU A 254 -11.61 -5.75 -2.42
CA LEU A 254 -10.24 -5.76 -1.88
C LEU A 254 -9.37 -4.67 -2.51
N LEU A 255 -9.67 -4.24 -3.74
CA LEU A 255 -8.98 -3.16 -4.44
C LEU A 255 -9.56 -1.79 -4.06
N TYR A 256 -10.87 -1.60 -4.30
CA TYR A 256 -11.58 -0.32 -4.18
C TYR A 256 -12.10 -0.02 -2.77
N GLY A 257 -12.18 -1.02 -1.88
CA GLY A 257 -12.84 -0.89 -0.59
C GLY A 257 -14.36 -0.96 -0.70
N ILE A 258 -15.06 -0.11 0.06
CA ILE A 258 -16.53 -0.01 0.07
C ILE A 258 -16.98 1.44 -0.15
N ASP A 259 -18.26 1.62 -0.48
CA ASP A 259 -18.85 2.94 -0.64
C ASP A 259 -19.14 3.58 0.74
N LEU A 260 -18.35 4.59 1.09
CA LEU A 260 -18.44 5.35 2.34
C LEU A 260 -19.12 6.72 2.15
N ARG A 261 -19.71 6.98 0.98
CA ARG A 261 -20.32 8.28 0.66
C ARG A 261 -21.61 8.58 1.41
N GLU A 262 -22.12 7.63 2.20
CA GLU A 262 -23.20 7.91 3.15
C GLU A 262 -22.79 8.92 4.23
N TYR A 263 -21.50 8.97 4.59
CA TYR A 263 -21.00 9.91 5.57
C TYR A 263 -20.90 11.31 4.98
N LYS A 264 -21.38 12.30 5.74
CA LYS A 264 -21.36 13.71 5.34
C LYS A 264 -19.95 14.16 5.02
N GLY A 265 -19.78 14.72 3.82
CA GLY A 265 -18.53 15.31 3.37
C GLY A 265 -17.57 14.35 2.67
N VAL A 266 -17.77 13.03 2.75
CA VAL A 266 -16.92 12.04 2.04
C VAL A 266 -17.03 12.23 0.53
N THR A 267 -18.25 12.39 -0.01
CA THR A 267 -18.45 12.64 -1.45
C THR A 267 -17.72 13.93 -1.88
N LYS A 268 -17.89 15.01 -1.13
CA LYS A 268 -17.26 16.30 -1.44
C LYS A 268 -15.73 16.20 -1.40
N ALA A 269 -15.18 15.47 -0.44
CA ALA A 269 -13.74 15.24 -0.32
C ALA A 269 -13.20 14.40 -1.49
N ALA A 270 -13.91 13.34 -1.88
CA ALA A 270 -13.56 12.47 -3.01
C ALA A 270 -13.40 13.26 -4.32
N GLU A 271 -14.31 14.19 -4.57
CA GLU A 271 -14.30 15.06 -5.76
C GLU A 271 -13.27 16.21 -5.68
N SER A 272 -12.74 16.50 -4.49
CA SER A 272 -11.78 17.58 -4.30
C SER A 272 -10.42 17.30 -4.97
N GLY A 273 -9.62 18.35 -5.18
CA GLY A 273 -8.25 18.19 -5.70
C GLY A 273 -7.30 17.52 -4.71
N TRP A 274 -7.48 17.71 -3.39
CA TRP A 274 -6.50 17.27 -2.37
C TRP A 274 -7.09 16.91 -0.99
N SER A 275 -8.31 17.32 -0.67
CA SER A 275 -8.81 17.27 0.71
C SER A 275 -9.20 15.84 1.15
N PRO A 276 -8.69 15.34 2.29
CA PRO A 276 -9.26 14.15 2.92
C PRO A 276 -10.68 14.43 3.41
N PRO A 277 -11.47 13.39 3.75
CA PRO A 277 -12.76 13.56 4.41
C PRO A 277 -12.64 14.36 5.73
N PRO A 278 -13.75 14.93 6.23
CA PRO A 278 -13.76 15.53 7.57
C PRO A 278 -13.33 14.50 8.62
N ALA A 279 -12.66 14.96 9.67
CA ALA A 279 -12.24 14.10 10.77
C ALA A 279 -13.45 13.41 11.43
N GLY A 280 -13.30 12.13 11.77
CA GLY A 280 -14.32 11.36 12.47
C GLY A 280 -14.20 9.84 12.30
N ILE A 281 -15.19 9.14 12.83
CA ILE A 281 -15.27 7.68 12.87
C ILE A 281 -16.42 7.18 11.98
N PHE A 282 -16.17 6.15 11.18
CA PHE A 282 -17.20 5.46 10.40
C PHE A 282 -18.01 4.51 11.29
N THR A 283 -18.89 5.07 12.12
CA THR A 283 -19.63 4.35 13.17
C THR A 283 -20.48 3.17 12.68
N ASN A 284 -21.14 3.28 11.53
CA ASN A 284 -21.81 2.15 10.89
C ASN A 284 -20.85 1.06 10.39
N HIS A 285 -19.58 1.38 10.12
CA HIS A 285 -18.63 0.50 9.43
C HIS A 285 -17.44 0.09 10.30
N LEU A 286 -17.62 -0.03 11.62
CA LEU A 286 -16.52 -0.35 12.54
C LEU A 286 -15.85 -1.69 12.24
N GLU A 287 -16.62 -2.73 11.85
CA GLU A 287 -16.05 -4.03 11.49
C GLU A 287 -15.21 -3.96 10.21
N TYR A 288 -15.69 -3.25 9.19
CA TYR A 288 -14.90 -2.97 7.99
C TYR A 288 -13.65 -2.15 8.32
N ALA A 289 -13.77 -1.14 9.18
CA ALA A 289 -12.64 -0.30 9.53
C ALA A 289 -11.58 -1.05 10.34
N LYS A 290 -11.99 -1.92 11.26
CA LYS A 290 -11.10 -2.87 11.95
C LYS A 290 -10.44 -3.81 10.95
N TRP A 291 -11.19 -4.42 10.05
CA TRP A 291 -10.65 -5.32 9.03
C TRP A 291 -9.62 -4.60 8.14
N TYR A 292 -9.95 -3.40 7.67
CA TYR A 292 -9.08 -2.61 6.79
C TYR A 292 -7.77 -2.23 7.48
N THR A 293 -7.84 -1.75 8.73
CA THR A 293 -6.65 -1.40 9.52
C THR A 293 -5.79 -2.62 9.87
N THR A 294 -6.42 -3.77 10.15
CA THR A 294 -5.70 -5.03 10.33
C THR A 294 -4.95 -5.43 9.05
N GLN A 295 -5.60 -5.34 7.88
CA GLN A 295 -4.97 -5.61 6.59
C GLN A 295 -3.85 -4.64 6.25
N TRP A 296 -4.04 -3.37 6.56
CA TRP A 296 -3.02 -2.36 6.37
C TRP A 296 -1.74 -2.72 7.13
N ALA A 297 -1.86 -3.11 8.40
CA ALA A 297 -0.72 -3.47 9.25
C ALA A 297 -0.06 -4.78 8.81
N LEU A 298 -0.86 -5.82 8.53
CA LEU A 298 -0.35 -7.12 8.09
C LEU A 298 0.46 -7.03 6.79
N ARG A 299 0.07 -6.17 5.84
CA ARG A 299 0.81 -5.95 4.59
C ARG A 299 2.18 -5.31 4.82
N MET A 300 2.29 -4.38 5.77
CA MET A 300 3.60 -3.81 6.15
C MET A 300 4.47 -4.84 6.85
N MET A 301 3.90 -5.61 7.77
CA MET A 301 4.60 -6.69 8.48
C MET A 301 5.06 -7.81 7.52
N ASP A 302 4.28 -8.12 6.48
CA ASP A 302 4.65 -9.05 5.40
C ASP A 302 5.90 -8.57 4.67
N VAL A 303 5.99 -7.27 4.37
CA VAL A 303 7.17 -6.68 3.74
C VAL A 303 8.39 -6.75 4.67
N VAL A 304 8.21 -6.40 5.95
CA VAL A 304 9.30 -6.47 6.93
C VAL A 304 9.84 -7.89 7.05
N GLU A 305 8.95 -8.88 7.16
CA GLU A 305 9.29 -10.29 7.32
C GLU A 305 10.05 -10.86 6.12
N ASN A 306 9.58 -10.57 4.90
CA ASN A 306 10.11 -11.21 3.69
C ASN A 306 11.22 -10.41 3.01
N TYR A 307 11.27 -9.09 3.21
CA TYR A 307 12.21 -8.22 2.50
C TYR A 307 13.17 -7.49 3.44
N ASP A 308 12.97 -7.42 4.76
CA ASP A 308 13.94 -6.84 5.71
C ASP A 308 14.54 -5.48 5.27
N PRO A 309 13.69 -4.45 5.04
CA PRO A 309 14.15 -3.13 4.65
C PRO A 309 14.97 -2.46 5.75
N ASP A 310 15.74 -1.43 5.41
CA ASP A 310 16.49 -0.62 6.39
C ASP A 310 15.63 0.51 6.99
N PHE A 311 14.55 0.88 6.29
CA PHE A 311 13.52 1.75 6.85
C PHE A 311 12.15 1.52 6.21
N ILE A 312 11.10 1.92 6.92
CA ILE A 312 9.73 1.96 6.39
C ILE A 312 9.20 3.39 6.44
N TYR A 313 8.32 3.74 5.51
CA TYR A 313 7.72 5.07 5.42
C TYR A 313 6.22 4.96 5.24
N THR A 314 5.46 5.72 6.01
CA THR A 314 4.03 5.94 5.75
C THR A 314 3.78 7.36 5.26
N ASP A 315 2.91 7.48 4.26
CA ASP A 315 2.34 8.77 3.88
C ASP A 315 1.35 9.22 4.97
N GLY A 316 0.76 10.41 4.81
CA GLY A 316 -0.16 10.94 5.80
C GLY A 316 -0.33 12.45 5.71
N THR A 317 -1.20 13.01 6.53
CA THR A 317 -1.27 14.47 6.79
C THR A 317 -1.32 14.80 8.28
N VAL A 318 -1.24 13.79 9.13
CA VAL A 318 -1.43 13.88 10.58
C VAL A 318 -0.40 13.01 11.33
N GLN A 319 -0.42 13.07 12.66
CA GLN A 319 0.57 12.43 13.55
C GLN A 319 0.61 10.88 13.48
N GLY A 320 -0.23 10.24 12.66
CA GLY A 320 -0.18 8.82 12.36
C GLY A 320 -1.36 8.34 11.49
N PRO A 321 -1.23 7.16 10.86
CA PRO A 321 -2.36 6.44 10.28
C PRO A 321 -3.42 6.11 11.33
N PHE A 322 -4.70 6.16 10.94
CA PHE A 322 -5.84 5.73 11.76
C PHE A 322 -5.96 6.42 13.12
N THR A 323 -5.88 7.74 13.14
CA THR A 323 -6.07 8.58 14.34
C THR A 323 -7.51 9.11 14.48
N GLY A 324 -8.36 8.87 13.48
CA GLY A 324 -9.68 9.49 13.33
C GLY A 324 -9.65 10.90 12.75
N ASP A 325 -8.48 11.43 12.38
CA ASP A 325 -8.29 12.79 11.84
C ASP A 325 -7.44 12.80 10.58
N GLY A 326 -7.68 13.77 9.69
CA GLY A 326 -7.00 13.92 8.40
C GLY A 326 -7.03 12.65 7.55
N THR A 327 -5.89 12.20 7.05
CA THR A 327 -5.78 10.95 6.28
C THR A 327 -5.92 9.71 7.15
N GLY A 328 -5.88 9.86 8.48
CA GLY A 328 -6.20 8.83 9.47
C GLY A 328 -7.68 8.79 9.87
N THR A 329 -8.57 9.52 9.19
CA THR A 329 -10.04 9.48 9.39
C THR A 329 -10.60 8.08 9.18
N GLY A 330 -11.70 7.77 9.88
CA GLY A 330 -12.50 6.56 9.68
C GLY A 330 -12.47 5.64 10.89
N ILE A 331 -11.35 5.61 11.61
CA ILE A 331 -11.18 4.86 12.86
C ILE A 331 -10.00 5.44 13.65
N LYS A 332 -9.99 5.20 14.96
CA LYS A 332 -8.83 5.39 15.82
C LYS A 332 -8.30 4.03 16.27
N ALA A 333 -7.09 3.64 15.86
CA ALA A 333 -6.53 2.32 16.14
C ALA A 333 -4.99 2.32 16.31
N ASP A 334 -4.47 1.35 17.04
CA ASP A 334 -3.03 1.21 17.37
C ASP A 334 -2.16 0.59 16.25
N ALA A 335 -2.63 0.64 15.00
CA ALA A 335 -2.03 -0.08 13.87
C ALA A 335 -0.57 0.30 13.61
N MET A 336 -0.24 1.59 13.54
CA MET A 336 1.13 2.04 13.26
C MET A 336 2.10 1.73 14.42
N PRO A 337 1.78 2.00 15.71
CA PRO A 337 2.59 1.53 16.82
C PRO A 337 2.88 0.03 16.76
N ARG A 338 1.87 -0.77 16.42
CA ARG A 338 2.01 -2.22 16.31
C ARG A 338 2.98 -2.65 15.21
N VAL A 339 2.88 -2.02 14.02
CA VAL A 339 3.84 -2.25 12.93
C VAL A 339 5.26 -1.87 13.34
N MET A 340 5.45 -0.73 14.00
CA MET A 340 6.79 -0.29 14.45
C MET A 340 7.38 -1.20 15.52
N ALA A 341 6.57 -1.63 16.48
CA ALA A 341 7.00 -2.55 17.53
C ALA A 341 7.46 -3.89 16.93
N ASP A 342 6.65 -4.49 16.04
CA ASP A 342 7.04 -5.69 15.31
C ASP A 342 8.32 -5.48 14.48
N TYR A 343 8.40 -4.37 13.75
CA TYR A 343 9.56 -4.06 12.92
C TYR A 343 10.85 -4.00 13.75
N TYR A 344 10.87 -3.22 14.83
CA TYR A 344 12.07 -3.09 15.65
C TYR A 344 12.41 -4.36 16.42
N ASN A 345 11.42 -5.10 16.95
CA ASN A 345 11.66 -6.39 17.60
C ASN A 345 12.23 -7.42 16.61
N ARG A 346 11.72 -7.47 15.36
CA ARG A 346 12.26 -8.33 14.30
C ARG A 346 13.68 -7.94 13.91
N THR A 347 13.94 -6.65 13.73
CA THR A 347 15.28 -6.14 13.44
C THR A 347 16.24 -6.54 14.56
N LEU A 348 15.88 -6.32 15.82
CA LEU A 348 16.71 -6.69 16.97
C LEU A 348 17.00 -8.20 16.99
N LYS A 349 15.97 -9.03 16.79
CA LYS A 349 16.12 -10.50 16.73
C LYS A 349 17.00 -10.96 15.57
N LYS A 350 16.89 -10.32 14.41
CA LYS A 350 17.57 -10.72 13.17
C LYS A 350 19.00 -10.18 13.07
N ARG A 351 19.20 -8.92 13.46
CA ARG A 351 20.45 -8.16 13.26
C ARG A 351 21.26 -7.99 14.55
N GLY A 352 20.68 -8.29 15.72
CA GLY A 352 21.32 -8.11 17.03
C GLY A 352 21.30 -6.67 17.56
N GLU A 353 20.84 -5.72 16.75
CA GLU A 353 20.70 -4.30 17.06
C GLU A 353 19.54 -3.70 16.26
N VAL A 354 18.99 -2.57 16.72
CA VAL A 354 18.03 -1.79 15.94
C VAL A 354 18.79 -0.72 15.17
N ASN A 355 19.28 -1.08 13.98
CA ASN A 355 19.96 -0.17 13.03
C ASN A 355 19.05 0.28 11.88
N THR A 356 17.74 0.26 12.13
CA THR A 356 16.67 0.62 11.21
C THR A 356 15.84 1.75 11.76
N PHE A 357 15.14 2.50 10.91
CA PHE A 357 14.21 3.55 11.35
C PHE A 357 12.87 3.47 10.64
N SER A 358 11.86 4.13 11.19
CA SER A 358 10.54 4.28 10.56
C SER A 358 10.23 5.77 10.40
N ILE A 359 9.61 6.15 9.28
CA ILE A 359 9.09 7.49 9.06
C ILE A 359 7.58 7.42 9.05
N VAL A 360 6.95 8.19 9.93
CA VAL A 360 5.54 8.56 9.83
C VAL A 360 5.53 10.02 9.42
N LYS A 361 5.22 10.31 8.14
CA LYS A 361 5.54 11.58 7.45
C LYS A 361 5.35 12.87 8.26
N PHE A 362 4.30 12.96 9.07
CA PHE A 362 3.97 14.15 9.85
C PHE A 362 4.17 14.01 11.37
N ARG A 363 4.75 12.90 11.84
CA ARG A 363 5.06 12.66 13.25
C ARG A 363 6.46 13.14 13.60
N HIS A 364 6.57 14.11 14.51
CA HIS A 364 7.87 14.75 14.79
C HIS A 364 8.78 13.96 15.73
N LYS A 365 8.25 13.07 16.56
CA LYS A 365 8.99 12.43 17.66
C LYS A 365 9.70 11.12 17.31
N THR A 366 9.35 10.49 16.20
CA THR A 366 9.77 9.10 15.90
C THR A 366 10.38 8.93 14.51
N ASN A 367 10.65 10.02 13.80
CA ASN A 367 11.11 9.98 12.41
C ASN A 367 12.63 9.90 12.28
N GLY A 368 13.23 8.81 12.77
CA GLY A 368 14.65 8.51 12.53
C GLY A 368 15.66 9.59 12.95
N THR A 369 15.24 10.62 13.70
CA THR A 369 16.03 11.78 14.14
C THR A 369 15.71 12.12 15.58
#